data_AF-A0A2H1KK02-F1
#
_entry.id   AF-A0A2H1KK02-F1
#
_cell.length_a   1.000
_cell.length_b   1.000
_cell.length_c   1.000
_cell.angle_alpha   90.00
_cell.angle_beta   90.00
_cell.angle_gamma   90.00
#
_symmetry.space_group_name_H-M   'P 1'
#
loop_
_entity.id
_entity.type
_entity.pdbx_description
1 polymer ?
#
loop_
_entity_poly.entity_id
_entity_poly.type
_entity_poly.pdbx_seq_one_letter_code
_entity_poly.pdbx_strand_id
1 'polypeptide(L)'
;MVTVSDEDRWTSVELLLHDESIRLYVRIAGLFTLLFAQPLTSICRMRSSQVDASGDRVLVAFDREPVEMPPDLDDLIRRHLGARGNASYASRDNGWLLPGGIPGRPLQTENVRAQLVELGIKPHDNRKTALFQLAATIPTPVLADLVGISPNTAVR
;
A
#
# COMPACT_ATOMS: atom_id res chain seq x y z
N MET A 1 7.34 8.44 24.62
CA MET A 1 6.61 8.40 23.33
C MET A 1 7.69 8.36 22.25
N VAL A 2 7.97 7.18 21.70
CA VAL A 2 9.04 7.01 20.71
C VAL A 2 8.47 7.48 19.38
N THR A 3 8.91 8.64 18.91
CA THR A 3 8.64 9.09 17.54
C THR A 3 9.38 8.13 16.62
N VAL A 4 8.66 7.43 15.75
CA VAL A 4 9.28 6.69 14.63
C VAL A 4 10.12 7.70 13.84
N SER A 5 11.41 7.42 13.66
CA SER A 5 12.29 8.27 12.86
C SER A 5 11.80 8.29 11.42
N ASP A 6 11.99 9.41 10.71
CA ASP A 6 11.72 9.44 9.27
C ASP A 6 12.53 8.35 8.55
N GLU A 7 13.75 8.05 9.00
CA GLU A 7 14.61 6.99 8.47
C GLU A 7 14.02 5.58 8.63
N ASP A 8 13.49 5.25 9.83
CA ASP A 8 12.83 3.96 10.10
C ASP A 8 11.59 3.78 9.22
N ARG A 9 10.88 4.88 8.98
CA ARG A 9 9.69 4.91 8.13
C ARG A 9 10.06 4.66 6.67
N TRP A 10 11.15 5.23 6.17
CA TRP A 10 11.63 4.98 4.80
C TRP A 10 12.12 3.57 4.58
N THR A 11 12.85 3.04 5.55
CA THR A 11 13.23 1.62 5.59
C THR A 11 12.00 0.72 5.49
N SER A 12 10.92 1.08 6.21
CA SER A 12 9.65 0.35 6.15
C SER A 12 8.97 0.46 4.78
N VAL A 13 9.05 1.62 4.10
CA VAL A 13 8.51 1.80 2.74
C VAL A 13 9.28 0.95 1.74
N GLU A 14 10.62 0.99 1.76
CA GLU A 14 11.46 0.17 0.87
C GLU A 14 11.21 -1.32 1.06
N LEU A 15 11.12 -1.77 2.31
CA LEU A 15 10.79 -3.16 2.65
C LEU A 15 9.45 -3.57 2.03
N LEU A 16 8.40 -2.76 2.20
CA LEU A 16 7.07 -3.07 1.68
C LEU A 16 6.98 -2.94 0.15
N LEU A 17 7.81 -2.11 -0.48
CA LEU A 17 7.88 -1.98 -1.94
C LEU A 17 8.54 -3.19 -2.59
N HIS A 18 9.56 -3.78 -1.97
CA HIS A 18 10.44 -4.73 -2.65
C HIS A 18 10.44 -6.16 -2.09
N ASP A 19 10.05 -6.38 -0.83
CA ASP A 19 10.09 -7.72 -0.23
C ASP A 19 8.89 -8.58 -0.67
N GLU A 20 9.15 -9.47 -1.63
CA GLU A 20 8.17 -10.41 -2.19
C GLU A 20 7.76 -11.54 -1.22
N SER A 21 8.46 -11.73 -0.09
CA SER A 21 8.06 -12.70 0.94
C SER A 21 6.85 -12.21 1.74
N ILE A 22 6.62 -10.89 1.77
CA ILE A 22 5.50 -10.28 2.46
C ILE A 22 4.24 -10.41 1.60
N ARG A 23 3.14 -10.82 2.23
CA ARG A 23 1.84 -10.94 1.55
C ARG A 23 1.44 -9.61 0.92
N LEU A 24 1.01 -9.68 -0.33
CA LEU A 24 0.74 -8.50 -1.16
C LEU A 24 -0.27 -7.52 -0.52
N TYR A 25 -1.31 -8.03 0.14
CA TYR A 25 -2.28 -7.16 0.84
C TYR A 25 -1.67 -6.42 2.05
N VAL A 26 -0.65 -6.99 2.71
CA VAL A 26 0.06 -6.33 3.83
C VAL A 26 0.92 -5.21 3.29
N ARG A 27 1.64 -5.46 2.18
CA ARG A 27 2.45 -4.47 1.46
C ARG A 27 1.60 -3.26 1.07
N ILE A 28 0.49 -3.50 0.36
CA ILE A 28 -0.44 -2.43 -0.06
C ILE A 28 -1.01 -1.67 1.15
N ALA A 29 -1.50 -2.37 2.18
CA ALA A 29 -2.08 -1.71 3.34
C ALA A 29 -1.06 -0.90 4.15
N GLY A 30 0.16 -1.41 4.28
CA GLY A 30 1.28 -0.70 4.90
C GLY A 30 1.63 0.56 4.10
N LEU A 31 1.81 0.46 2.79
CA LEU A 31 2.13 1.59 1.92
C LEU A 31 1.01 2.65 1.93
N PHE A 32 -0.26 2.26 1.92
CA PHE A 32 -1.37 3.21 2.09
C PHE A 32 -1.33 3.94 3.43
N THR A 33 -0.92 3.24 4.50
CA THR A 33 -0.77 3.84 5.82
C THR A 33 0.41 4.82 5.86
N LEU A 34 1.57 4.41 5.36
CA LEU A 34 2.83 5.16 5.45
C LEU A 34 2.88 6.36 4.48
N LEU A 35 2.41 6.17 3.24
CA LEU A 35 2.53 7.17 2.18
C LEU A 35 1.36 8.17 2.22
N PHE A 36 0.13 7.70 2.50
CA PHE A 36 -1.10 8.48 2.34
C PHE A 36 -1.87 8.74 3.65
N ALA A 37 -1.28 8.40 4.80
CA ALA A 37 -1.90 8.54 6.13
C ALA A 37 -3.23 7.80 6.30
N GLN A 38 -3.50 6.79 5.46
CA GLN A 38 -4.79 6.13 5.48
C GLN A 38 -4.90 5.20 6.68
N PRO A 39 -5.95 5.33 7.52
CA PRO A 39 -6.13 4.42 8.65
C PRO A 39 -6.34 2.99 8.16
N LEU A 40 -5.67 2.01 8.79
CA LEU A 40 -5.84 0.59 8.45
C LEU A 40 -7.30 0.13 8.48
N THR A 41 -8.12 0.67 9.40
CA THR A 41 -9.56 0.39 9.46
C THR A 41 -10.29 0.86 8.21
N SER A 42 -9.92 2.02 7.65
CA SER A 42 -10.47 2.55 6.40
C SER A 42 -9.99 1.72 5.22
N ILE A 43 -8.69 1.39 5.17
CA ILE A 43 -8.08 0.57 4.12
C ILE A 43 -8.75 -0.81 4.02
N CYS A 44 -8.97 -1.48 5.15
CA CYS A 44 -9.64 -2.78 5.20
C CYS A 44 -11.10 -2.71 4.71
N ARG A 45 -11.72 -1.53 4.73
CA ARG A 45 -13.08 -1.26 4.24
C ARG A 45 -13.09 -0.71 2.81
N MET A 46 -11.95 -0.58 2.14
CA MET A 46 -11.94 -0.13 0.76
C MET A 46 -12.58 -1.18 -0.15
N ARG A 47 -13.28 -0.71 -1.17
CA ARG A 47 -13.89 -1.51 -2.24
C ARG A 47 -12.99 -1.51 -3.47
N SER A 48 -13.05 -2.57 -4.25
CA SER A 48 -12.28 -2.66 -5.51
C SER A 48 -12.74 -1.61 -6.52
N SER A 49 -14.00 -1.17 -6.43
CA SER A 49 -14.53 -0.06 -7.24
C SER A 49 -13.95 1.31 -6.91
N GLN A 50 -13.20 1.43 -5.80
CA GLN A 50 -12.44 2.64 -5.48
C GLN A 50 -11.06 2.64 -6.16
N VAL A 51 -10.74 1.61 -6.93
CA VAL A 51 -9.47 1.47 -7.64
C VAL A 51 -9.78 1.36 -9.13
N ASP A 52 -9.28 2.33 -9.90
CA ASP A 52 -9.28 2.28 -11.35
C ASP A 52 -7.87 1.90 -11.82
N ALA A 53 -7.74 0.71 -12.41
CA ALA A 53 -6.50 0.19 -12.98
C ALA A 53 -6.59 0.03 -14.51
N SER A 54 -7.56 0.67 -15.16
CA SER A 54 -7.80 0.53 -16.60
C SER A 54 -6.86 1.40 -17.45
N GLY A 55 -6.38 2.52 -16.91
CA GLY A 55 -5.43 3.42 -17.56
C GLY A 55 -3.97 3.04 -17.34
N ASP A 56 -3.07 3.90 -17.80
CA ASP A 56 -1.60 3.76 -17.64
C ASP A 56 -1.16 3.85 -16.17
N ARG A 57 -1.92 4.61 -15.37
CA ARG A 57 -1.72 4.75 -13.92
C ARG A 57 -2.97 4.30 -13.17
N VAL A 58 -2.75 3.74 -11.99
CA VAL A 58 -3.76 3.31 -11.05
C VAL A 58 -4.22 4.52 -10.26
N LEU A 59 -5.52 4.77 -10.27
CA LEU A 59 -6.15 5.80 -9.45
C LEU A 59 -6.83 5.15 -8.26
N VAL A 60 -6.58 5.67 -7.05
CA VAL A 60 -7.20 5.17 -5.82
C VAL A 60 -7.99 6.28 -5.14
N ALA A 61 -9.29 6.06 -5.01
CA ALA A 61 -10.20 6.96 -4.31
C ALA A 61 -10.22 6.62 -2.80
N PHE A 62 -9.34 7.26 -2.03
CA PHE A 62 -9.40 7.22 -0.56
C PHE A 62 -10.54 8.07 0.01
N ASP A 63 -10.84 9.17 -0.68
CA ASP A 63 -11.97 10.07 -0.44
C ASP A 63 -12.58 10.46 -1.81
N ARG A 64 -13.16 11.65 -1.95
CA ARG A 64 -13.81 12.12 -3.18
C ARG A 64 -12.84 12.28 -4.35
N GLU A 65 -11.63 12.76 -4.11
CA GLU A 65 -10.63 12.98 -5.16
C GLU A 65 -9.73 11.73 -5.28
N PRO A 66 -9.70 11.07 -6.45
CA PRO A 66 -8.78 9.97 -6.68
C PRO A 66 -7.33 10.44 -6.65
N VAL A 67 -6.46 9.60 -6.11
CA VAL A 67 -5.01 9.86 -6.07
C VAL A 67 -4.32 8.94 -7.07
N GLU A 68 -3.46 9.51 -7.90
CA GLU A 68 -2.60 8.73 -8.80
C GLU A 68 -1.54 7.97 -8.00
N MET A 69 -1.41 6.67 -8.26
CA MET A 69 -0.48 5.82 -7.55
C MET A 69 0.94 5.93 -8.10
N PRO A 70 1.93 5.98 -7.19
CA PRO A 70 3.34 5.80 -7.52
C PRO A 70 3.59 4.52 -8.32
N PRO A 71 4.52 4.48 -9.29
CA PRO A 71 4.67 3.36 -10.22
C PRO A 71 4.89 1.99 -9.55
N ASP A 72 5.72 1.92 -8.51
CA ASP A 72 5.94 0.64 -7.84
C ASP A 72 4.73 0.18 -7.01
N LEU A 73 3.96 1.13 -6.48
CA LEU A 73 2.71 0.82 -5.78
C LEU A 73 1.58 0.46 -6.77
N ASP A 74 1.56 1.10 -7.92
CA ASP A 74 0.69 0.81 -9.05
C ASP A 74 0.85 -0.66 -9.47
N ASP A 75 2.09 -1.13 -9.69
CA ASP A 75 2.39 -2.51 -10.04
C ASP A 75 1.93 -3.50 -8.96
N LEU A 76 2.13 -3.17 -7.67
CA LEU A 76 1.64 -3.99 -6.57
C LEU A 76 0.11 -4.12 -6.59
N ILE A 77 -0.60 -3.02 -6.83
CA ILE A 77 -2.08 -3.00 -6.88
C ILE A 77 -2.57 -3.79 -8.10
N ARG A 78 -1.95 -3.63 -9.27
CA ARG A 78 -2.30 -4.39 -10.47
C ARG A 78 -2.10 -5.88 -10.26
N ARG A 79 -0.97 -6.31 -9.69
CA ARG A 79 -0.72 -7.72 -9.34
C ARG A 79 -1.78 -8.25 -8.37
N HIS A 80 -2.17 -7.45 -7.39
CA HIS A 80 -3.19 -7.83 -6.41
C HIS A 80 -4.57 -8.01 -7.06
N LEU A 81 -4.97 -7.09 -7.93
CA LEU A 81 -6.22 -7.19 -8.68
C LEU A 81 -6.19 -8.36 -9.69
N GLY A 82 -5.07 -8.60 -10.36
CA GLY A 82 -4.88 -9.70 -11.29
C GLY A 82 -4.95 -11.08 -10.63
N ALA A 83 -4.30 -11.24 -9.47
CA ALA A 83 -4.36 -12.49 -8.69
C ALA A 83 -5.79 -12.87 -8.27
N ARG A 84 -6.65 -11.88 -8.03
CA ARG A 84 -8.07 -12.10 -7.73
C ARG A 84 -8.87 -12.55 -8.94
N GLY A 85 -8.47 -12.16 -10.15
CA GLY A 85 -9.05 -12.65 -11.40
C GLY A 85 -8.86 -14.15 -11.61
N ASN A 86 -7.90 -14.77 -10.92
CA ASN A 86 -7.63 -16.22 -10.97
C ASN A 86 -8.25 -16.99 -9.80
N ALA A 87 -8.71 -16.29 -8.76
CA ALA A 87 -9.37 -16.91 -7.61
C ALA A 87 -10.86 -17.21 -7.95
N SER A 88 -11.37 -18.31 -7.40
CA SER A 88 -12.68 -18.90 -7.72
C SER A 88 -13.84 -17.90 -7.57
N TYR A 89 -14.95 -18.13 -8.29
CA TYR A 89 -16.11 -17.22 -8.37
C TYR A 89 -16.59 -16.67 -7.00
N ALA A 90 -16.47 -17.45 -5.92
CA ALA A 90 -16.80 -17.06 -4.55
C ALA A 90 -15.90 -15.97 -3.93
N SER A 91 -14.67 -15.75 -4.43
CA SER A 91 -13.78 -14.65 -4.00
C SER A 91 -13.89 -13.40 -4.87
N ARG A 92 -14.56 -13.50 -6.03
CA ARG A 92 -14.79 -12.38 -6.95
C ARG A 92 -15.86 -11.43 -6.42
N ASP A 93 -16.75 -11.93 -5.56
CA ASP A 93 -18.07 -11.33 -5.33
C ASP A 93 -18.27 -10.66 -3.97
N ASN A 94 -17.20 -10.40 -3.23
CA ASN A 94 -17.29 -9.67 -1.95
C ASN A 94 -16.97 -8.18 -2.08
N GLY A 95 -16.53 -7.71 -3.26
CA GLY A 95 -16.36 -6.28 -3.61
C GLY A 95 -15.30 -5.51 -2.83
N TRP A 96 -14.73 -6.06 -1.75
CA TRP A 96 -13.64 -5.47 -0.97
C TRP A 96 -12.34 -5.46 -1.76
N LEU A 97 -11.52 -4.41 -1.62
CA LEU A 97 -10.19 -4.33 -2.20
C LEU A 97 -9.26 -5.38 -1.59
N LEU A 98 -9.30 -5.52 -0.26
CA LEU A 98 -8.54 -6.53 0.50
C LEU A 98 -9.52 -7.59 1.04
N PRO A 99 -9.78 -8.68 0.28
CA PRO A 99 -10.72 -9.70 0.72
C PRO A 99 -10.16 -10.46 1.93
N GLY A 100 -11.01 -10.71 2.94
CA GLY A 100 -10.66 -11.59 4.04
C GLY A 100 -10.69 -13.07 3.63
N GLY A 101 -10.15 -13.94 4.48
CA GLY A 101 -10.20 -15.40 4.27
C GLY A 101 -11.59 -16.02 4.37
N ILE A 102 -12.60 -15.24 4.79
CA ILE A 102 -14.01 -15.65 4.87
C ILE A 102 -14.79 -14.92 3.77
N PRO A 103 -15.53 -15.65 2.90
CA PRO A 103 -16.37 -15.03 1.87
C PRO A 103 -17.31 -13.96 2.44
N GLY A 104 -17.45 -12.84 1.73
CA GLY A 104 -18.30 -11.72 2.13
C GLY A 104 -17.74 -10.79 3.23
N ARG A 105 -16.67 -11.17 3.94
CA ARG A 105 -16.08 -10.32 5.00
C ARG A 105 -14.83 -9.58 4.50
N PRO A 106 -14.64 -8.30 4.88
CA PRO A 106 -13.37 -7.63 4.66
C PRO A 106 -12.26 -8.33 5.45
N LEU A 107 -11.02 -8.11 5.04
CA LEU A 107 -9.87 -8.53 5.82
C LEU A 107 -9.94 -7.90 7.23
N GLN A 108 -9.74 -8.71 8.25
CA GLN A 108 -9.76 -8.22 9.63
C GLN A 108 -8.57 -7.27 9.81
N THR A 109 -8.85 -6.05 10.25
CA THR A 109 -7.82 -5.03 10.47
C THR A 109 -6.72 -5.52 11.41
N GLU A 110 -7.08 -6.33 12.40
CA GLU A 110 -6.12 -6.87 13.36
C GLU A 110 -5.12 -7.84 12.72
N ASN A 111 -5.51 -8.60 11.70
CA ASN A 111 -4.60 -9.51 11.00
C ASN A 111 -3.53 -8.74 10.21
N VAL A 112 -3.91 -7.61 9.62
CA VAL A 112 -2.97 -6.73 8.90
C VAL A 112 -2.07 -6.02 9.90
N ARG A 113 -2.66 -5.52 11.00
CA ARG A 113 -1.91 -4.86 12.08
C ARG A 113 -0.85 -5.80 12.66
N ALA A 114 -1.21 -7.03 13.00
CA ALA A 114 -0.29 -8.00 13.59
C ALA A 114 0.92 -8.25 12.67
N GLN A 115 0.67 -8.46 11.38
CA GLN A 115 1.74 -8.65 10.38
C GLN A 115 2.62 -7.40 10.22
N LEU A 116 2.05 -6.20 10.23
CA LEU A 116 2.85 -4.97 10.19
C LEU A 116 3.71 -4.82 11.46
N VAL A 117 3.16 -5.16 12.63
CA VAL A 117 3.89 -5.10 13.91
C VAL A 117 5.01 -6.14 13.97
N GLU A 118 4.81 -7.34 13.42
CA GLU A 118 5.87 -8.36 13.27
C GLU A 118 7.03 -7.86 12.40
N LEU A 119 6.74 -7.00 11.43
CA LEU A 119 7.74 -6.32 10.59
C LEU A 119 8.34 -5.06 11.26
N GLY A 120 8.00 -4.77 12.52
CA GLY A 120 8.46 -3.58 13.24
C GLY A 120 7.69 -2.29 12.91
N ILE A 121 6.68 -2.36 12.05
CA ILE A 121 5.91 -1.21 11.56
C ILE A 121 4.75 -0.93 12.52
N LYS A 122 4.74 0.27 13.12
CA LYS A 122 3.67 0.72 14.03
C LYS A 122 2.67 1.63 13.31
N PRO A 123 1.47 1.16 12.97
CA PRO A 123 0.55 1.92 12.10
C PRO A 123 -0.01 3.19 12.75
N HIS A 124 -0.04 3.27 14.08
CA HIS A 124 -0.63 4.39 14.82
C HIS A 124 0.30 5.61 14.89
N ASP A 125 1.61 5.39 14.93
CA ASP A 125 2.60 6.48 15.01
C ASP A 125 2.76 7.19 13.65
N ASN A 126 2.55 6.45 12.56
CA ASN A 126 2.78 6.94 11.19
C ASN A 126 1.74 7.96 10.68
N ARG A 127 0.57 8.08 11.32
CA ARG A 127 -0.47 9.03 10.87
C ARG A 127 -0.02 10.49 10.91
N LYS A 128 0.96 10.83 11.75
CA LYS A 128 1.51 12.20 11.85
C LYS A 128 2.57 12.51 10.79
N THR A 129 2.99 11.52 10.00
CA THR A 129 4.23 11.59 9.22
C THR A 129 4.04 11.16 7.77
N ALA A 130 2.80 11.23 7.25
CA ALA A 130 2.50 10.77 5.91
C ALA A 130 3.16 11.62 4.83
N LEU A 131 3.60 10.95 3.78
CA LEU A 131 4.58 11.49 2.85
C LEU A 131 4.02 12.37 1.77
N PHE A 132 2.93 11.92 1.15
CA PHE A 132 2.24 12.75 0.18
C PHE A 132 1.55 13.95 0.84
N GLN A 133 1.44 13.96 2.17
CA GLN A 133 0.96 15.12 2.93
C GLN A 133 2.10 16.06 3.36
N LEU A 134 3.35 15.61 3.36
CA LEU A 134 4.51 16.29 3.96
C LEU A 134 5.77 16.23 3.08
N ALA A 135 5.64 16.36 1.75
CA ALA A 135 6.65 16.07 0.71
C ALA A 135 8.08 16.67 0.87
N ALA A 136 8.39 17.40 1.93
CA ALA A 136 9.67 18.03 2.21
C ALA A 136 10.81 17.07 2.60
N THR A 137 10.55 15.81 2.97
CA THR A 137 11.56 14.93 3.60
C THR A 137 11.66 13.53 3.00
N ILE A 138 11.57 13.42 1.67
CA ILE A 138 11.69 12.14 0.93
C ILE A 138 13.15 11.86 0.52
N PRO A 139 13.79 10.76 0.98
CA PRO A 139 15.08 10.32 0.48
C PRO A 139 15.03 10.04 -1.01
N THR A 140 16.11 10.38 -1.71
CA THR A 140 16.22 10.22 -3.16
C THR A 140 15.91 8.81 -3.67
N PRO A 141 16.36 7.71 -3.02
CA PRO A 141 16.04 6.35 -3.50
C PRO A 141 14.55 6.08 -3.53
N VAL A 142 13.85 6.41 -2.44
CA VAL A 142 12.40 6.22 -2.38
C VAL A 142 11.66 7.20 -3.29
N LEU A 143 12.17 8.42 -3.48
CA LEU A 143 11.58 9.36 -4.42
C LEU A 143 11.64 8.83 -5.86
N ALA A 144 12.77 8.23 -6.24
CA ALA A 144 12.96 7.62 -7.55
C ALA A 144 11.91 6.53 -7.81
N ASP A 145 11.74 5.62 -6.86
CA ASP A 145 10.74 4.56 -6.89
C ASP A 145 9.32 5.12 -6.96
N LEU A 146 9.02 6.14 -6.14
CA LEU A 146 7.70 6.75 -6.09
C LEU A 146 7.34 7.58 -7.33
N VAL A 147 8.33 8.16 -8.01
CA VAL A 147 8.13 8.99 -9.21
C VAL A 147 8.34 8.18 -10.50
N GLY A 148 8.83 6.94 -10.39
CA GLY A 148 9.20 6.08 -11.53
C GLY A 148 10.46 6.53 -12.24
N ILE A 149 11.30 7.33 -11.56
CA ILE A 149 12.63 7.72 -12.04
C ILE A 149 13.61 6.80 -11.32
N SER A 150 13.64 5.52 -11.66
CA SER A 150 14.70 4.67 -11.13
C SER A 150 16.05 5.23 -11.61
N PRO A 151 17.07 5.36 -10.74
CA PRO A 151 18.44 5.51 -11.18
C PRO A 151 18.88 4.16 -11.72
N ASN A 152 18.31 3.74 -12.86
CA ASN A 152 18.96 2.74 -13.68
C ASN A 152 20.19 3.42 -14.28
N THR A 153 21.20 3.46 -13.43
CA THR A 153 22.58 3.74 -13.76
C THR A 153 22.91 2.77 -14.89
N ALA A 154 23.10 3.34 -16.07
CA ALA A 154 23.87 2.70 -17.11
C ALA A 154 25.17 2.16 -16.47
N VAL A 155 25.26 0.84 -16.33
CA VAL A 155 26.53 0.17 -16.05
C VAL A 155 26.75 -0.87 -17.13
N ARG A 156 27.65 -0.49 -18.04
CA ARG A 156 28.31 -1.19 -19.15
C ARG A 156 27.60 -1.30 -20.47
#